data_AF-A0A482VLN0-F1
#
_entry.id   AF-A0A482VLN0-F1
#
_cell.length_a   1.000
_cell.length_b   1.000
_cell.length_c   1.000
_cell.angle_alpha   90.00
_cell.angle_beta   90.00
_cell.angle_gamma   90.00
#
_symmetry.space_group_name_H-M   'P 1'
#
loop_
_entity.id
_entity.type
_entity.pdbx_description
1 polymer ?
#
loop_
_entity_poly.entity_id
_entity_poly.type
_entity_poly.pdbx_seq_one_letter_code
_entity_poly.pdbx_strand_id
1 'polypeptide(L)'
;MFRFSVKVGLAGGAVYYLNKEGVWKESNESLKAYDKLNTALEPYVAEVKKQIPFETPPIPSGDRASHVIKQYWNKGVVATFQFVGRLPHQLNTWTKTGINSILENPDVKKLFGMSASEETVPQEKKDMA
;
A
#
# COMPACT_ATOMS: atom_id res chain seq x y z
N MET A 1 14.19 -2.60 -5.13
CA MET A 1 13.47 -2.94 -6.39
C MET A 1 13.06 -4.41 -6.46
N PHE A 2 13.97 -5.40 -6.40
CA PHE A 2 13.62 -6.83 -6.55
C PHE A 2 12.52 -7.35 -5.60
N ARG A 3 12.58 -7.02 -4.30
CA ARG A 3 11.54 -7.40 -3.32
C ARG A 3 10.15 -6.84 -3.63
N PHE A 4 10.10 -5.67 -4.28
CA PHE A 4 8.85 -5.06 -4.71
C PHE A 4 8.28 -5.82 -5.92
N SER A 5 9.12 -6.12 -6.92
CA SER A 5 8.72 -6.91 -8.09
C SER A 5 8.20 -8.30 -7.73
N VAL A 6 8.84 -9.00 -6.78
CA VAL A 6 8.35 -10.31 -6.30
C VAL A 6 6.98 -10.20 -5.63
N LYS A 7 6.78 -9.19 -4.77
CA LYS A 7 5.48 -8.96 -4.11
C LYS A 7 4.39 -8.59 -5.11
N VAL A 8 4.70 -7.74 -6.08
CA VAL A 8 3.77 -7.35 -7.15
C VAL A 8 3.45 -8.54 -8.06
N GLY A 9 4.44 -9.38 -8.39
CA GLY A 9 4.24 -10.60 -9.18
C GLY A 9 3.35 -11.62 -8.47
N LEU A 10 3.58 -11.86 -7.17
CA LEU A 10 2.72 -12.73 -6.37
C LEU A 10 1.30 -12.18 -6.24
N ALA A 11 1.15 -10.89 -5.95
CA ALA A 11 -0.16 -10.25 -5.85
C ALA A 11 -0.91 -10.29 -7.20
N GLY A 12 -0.22 -10.00 -8.31
CA GLY A 12 -0.78 -10.07 -9.66
C GLY A 12 -1.17 -11.49 -10.06
N GLY A 13 -0.34 -12.48 -9.72
CA GLY A 13 -0.65 -13.90 -9.94
C GLY A 13 -1.89 -14.36 -9.16
N ALA A 14 -2.01 -13.95 -7.89
CA ALA A 14 -3.19 -14.24 -7.08
C ALA A 14 -4.46 -13.62 -7.66
N VAL A 15 -4.40 -12.35 -8.10
CA VAL A 15 -5.52 -11.66 -8.75
C VAL A 15 -5.89 -12.33 -10.08
N TYR A 16 -4.91 -12.72 -10.89
CA TYR A 16 -5.16 -13.42 -12.16
C TYR A 16 -5.84 -14.77 -11.93
N TYR A 17 -5.40 -15.52 -10.92
CA TYR A 17 -6.00 -16.78 -10.54
C TYR A 17 -7.46 -16.61 -10.09
N LEU A 18 -7.72 -15.63 -9.20
CA LEU A 18 -9.07 -15.30 -8.72
C LEU A 18 -10.01 -14.85 -9.85
N ASN A 19 -9.48 -14.12 -10.84
CA ASN A 19 -10.26 -13.72 -12.01
C ASN A 19 -10.57 -14.91 -12.92
N LYS A 20 -9.64 -15.86 -13.07
CA LYS A 20 -9.84 -17.09 -13.85
C LYS A 20 -10.85 -18.03 -13.19
N GLU A 21 -10.83 -18.11 -11.85
CA GLU A 21 -11.85 -18.83 -11.07
C GLU A 21 -13.22 -18.14 -11.08
N GLY A 22 -13.33 -16.96 -11.68
CA GLY A 22 -14.62 -16.31 -11.88
C GLY A 22 -15.16 -15.62 -10.64
N VAL A 23 -14.35 -15.43 -9.58
CA VAL A 23 -14.73 -14.68 -8.37
C VAL A 23 -15.13 -13.22 -8.70
N TRP A 24 -14.58 -12.68 -9.80
CA TRP A 24 -14.80 -11.31 -10.27
C TRP A 24 -15.49 -11.24 -11.65
N LYS A 25 -15.96 -12.37 -12.18
CA LYS A 25 -16.63 -12.46 -13.48
C LYS A 25 -18.16 -12.44 -13.32
N GLU A 26 -18.89 -12.86 -14.36
CA GLU A 26 -20.34 -12.91 -14.32
C GLU A 26 -20.86 -13.84 -13.21
N SER A 27 -22.00 -13.45 -12.65
CA SER A 27 -22.63 -14.07 -11.48
C SER A 27 -22.76 -15.61 -11.58
N ASN A 28 -22.95 -16.16 -12.79
CA ASN A 28 -23.05 -17.60 -13.01
C ASN A 28 -21.71 -18.34 -12.82
N GLU A 29 -20.60 -17.74 -13.23
CA GLU A 29 -19.27 -18.34 -13.04
C GLU A 29 -18.83 -18.24 -11.57
N SER A 30 -19.15 -17.14 -10.90
CA SER A 30 -18.87 -16.96 -9.46
C SER A 30 -19.65 -17.95 -8.60
N LEU A 31 -20.92 -18.24 -8.93
CA LEU A 31 -21.73 -19.24 -8.22
C LEU A 31 -21.15 -20.66 -8.37
N LYS A 32 -20.68 -21.03 -9.57
CA LYS A 32 -20.03 -22.33 -9.80
C LYS A 32 -18.72 -22.47 -9.03
N ALA A 33 -17.96 -21.39 -8.92
CA ALA A 33 -16.73 -21.37 -8.10
C ALA A 33 -17.06 -21.47 -6.61
N TYR A 34 -18.10 -20.78 -6.17
CA TYR A 34 -18.62 -20.88 -4.81
C TYR A 34 -19.07 -22.30 -4.46
N ASP A 35 -19.85 -22.96 -5.32
CA ASP A 35 -20.29 -24.34 -5.11
C ASP A 35 -19.10 -25.30 -5.01
N LYS A 36 -18.11 -25.18 -5.91
CA LYS A 36 -16.89 -26.01 -5.85
C LYS A 36 -16.10 -25.80 -4.55
N LEU A 37 -15.98 -24.55 -4.11
CA LEU A 37 -15.33 -24.25 -2.83
C LEU A 37 -16.13 -24.81 -1.67
N ASN A 38 -17.45 -24.70 -1.70
CA ASN A 38 -18.32 -25.21 -0.64
C ASN A 38 -18.24 -26.74 -0.55
N THR A 39 -18.28 -27.46 -1.68
CA THR A 39 -18.08 -28.92 -1.72
C THR A 39 -16.68 -29.34 -1.25
N ALA A 40 -15.64 -28.58 -1.59
CA ALA A 40 -14.27 -28.86 -1.13
C ALA A 40 -14.08 -28.59 0.37
N LEU A 41 -14.80 -27.61 0.92
CA LEU A 41 -14.74 -27.21 2.33
C LEU A 41 -15.71 -28.01 3.21
N GLU A 42 -16.73 -28.64 2.63
CA GLU A 42 -17.75 -29.44 3.31
C GLU A 42 -17.20 -30.44 4.35
N PRO A 43 -16.18 -31.26 4.06
CA PRO A 43 -15.63 -32.20 5.05
C PRO A 43 -14.94 -31.49 6.23
N TYR A 44 -14.30 -30.35 5.99
CA TYR A 44 -13.59 -29.58 7.03
C TYR A 44 -14.54 -28.74 7.87
N VAL A 45 -15.58 -28.18 7.25
CA VAL A 45 -16.64 -27.44 7.94
C VAL A 45 -17.47 -28.39 8.81
N ALA A 46 -17.71 -29.63 8.38
CA ALA A 46 -18.41 -30.64 9.18
C ALA A 46 -17.64 -31.03 10.45
N GLU A 47 -16.31 -31.09 10.39
CA GLU A 47 -15.45 -31.38 11.54
C GLU A 47 -15.36 -30.20 12.52
N VAL A 48 -15.22 -28.98 11.99
CA VAL A 48 -15.19 -27.75 12.80
C VAL A 48 -16.54 -27.46 13.46
N LYS A 49 -17.65 -27.74 12.77
CA LYS A 49 -19.02 -27.58 13.30
C LYS A 49 -19.35 -28.55 14.43
N LYS A 50 -18.65 -29.70 14.53
CA LYS A 50 -18.76 -30.62 15.68
C LYS A 50 -18.02 -30.14 16.92
N GLN A 51 -16.91 -29.42 16.75
CA GLN A 51 -16.07 -28.96 17.86
C GLN A 51 -16.50 -27.59 18.41
N ILE A 52 -17.17 -26.78 17.59
CA ILE A 52 -17.66 -25.47 17.99
C ILE A 52 -19.16 -25.40 17.62
N PRO A 53 -20.08 -25.44 18.60
CA PRO A 53 -21.49 -25.11 18.36
C PRO A 53 -21.59 -23.60 18.13
N PHE A 54 -21.08 -23.15 16.99
CA PHE A 54 -21.14 -21.77 16.55
C PHE A 54 -22.39 -21.63 15.69
N GLU A 55 -23.45 -21.07 16.27
CA GLU A 55 -24.50 -20.45 15.47
C GLU A 55 -23.84 -19.27 14.75
N THR A 56 -23.65 -19.42 13.43
CA THR A 56 -23.24 -18.29 12.59
C THR A 56 -24.20 -17.14 12.85
N PRO A 57 -23.73 -15.99 13.37
CA PRO A 57 -24.61 -14.84 13.55
C PRO A 57 -25.23 -14.52 12.19
N PRO A 58 -26.52 -14.15 12.16
CA PRO A 58 -27.23 -13.91 10.91
C PRO A 58 -26.40 -12.93 10.07
N ILE A 59 -26.02 -13.37 8.87
CA ILE A 59 -25.23 -12.55 7.96
C ILE A 59 -25.98 -11.22 7.85
N PRO A 60 -25.32 -10.08 8.14
CA PRO A 60 -25.99 -8.79 8.10
C PRO A 60 -26.72 -8.69 6.77
N SER A 61 -28.02 -8.36 6.82
CA SER A 61 -28.91 -8.28 5.66
C SER A 61 -28.18 -7.65 4.48
N GLY A 62 -28.38 -8.16 3.26
CA GLY A 62 -27.59 -7.78 2.07
C GLY A 62 -27.40 -6.27 1.89
N ASP A 63 -28.35 -5.47 2.35
CA ASP A 63 -28.27 -4.01 2.42
C ASP A 63 -27.14 -3.47 3.31
N ARG A 64 -26.94 -4.05 4.49
CA ARG A 64 -25.89 -3.66 5.44
C ARG A 64 -24.51 -4.09 4.96
N ALA A 65 -24.39 -5.27 4.34
CA ALA A 65 -23.15 -5.69 3.67
C ALA A 65 -22.81 -4.78 2.48
N SER A 66 -23.81 -4.47 1.64
CA SER A 66 -23.66 -3.53 0.51
C SER A 66 -23.24 -2.14 0.99
N HIS A 67 -23.82 -1.65 2.09
CA HIS A 67 -23.48 -0.36 2.66
C HIS A 67 -22.03 -0.30 3.14
N VAL A 68 -21.56 -1.35 3.83
CA VAL A 68 -20.17 -1.45 4.30
C VAL A 68 -19.20 -1.46 3.11
N ILE A 69 -19.48 -2.25 2.08
CA ILE A 69 -18.66 -2.31 0.87
C ILE A 69 -18.58 -0.93 0.18
N LYS A 70 -19.74 -0.25 0.03
CA LYS A 70 -19.80 1.10 -0.55
C LYS A 70 -18.99 2.10 0.27
N GLN A 71 -19.09 2.07 1.60
CA GLN A 71 -18.34 2.95 2.48
C GLN A 71 -16.82 2.73 2.38
N TYR A 72 -16.37 1.46 2.37
CA TYR A 72 -14.95 1.16 2.24
C TYR A 72 -14.40 1.53 0.86
N TRP A 73 -15.17 1.31 -0.20
CA TRP A 73 -14.80 1.74 -1.54
C TRP A 73 -14.58 3.25 -1.60
N ASN A 74 -15.56 4.04 -1.12
CA ASN A 74 -15.48 5.49 -1.11
C ASN A 74 -14.29 5.98 -0.27
N LYS A 75 -14.06 5.40 0.91
CA LYS A 75 -12.88 5.71 1.73
C LYS A 75 -11.58 5.37 1.01
N GLY A 76 -11.52 4.25 0.29
CA GLY A 76 -10.36 3.85 -0.51
C GLY A 76 -10.06 4.85 -1.63
N VAL A 77 -11.09 5.28 -2.36
CA VAL A 77 -10.96 6.30 -3.41
C VAL A 77 -10.42 7.61 -2.82
N VAL A 78 -11.03 8.11 -1.75
CA VAL A 78 -10.58 9.34 -1.08
C VAL A 78 -9.13 9.22 -0.59
N ALA A 79 -8.78 8.11 0.07
CA ALA A 79 -7.42 7.89 0.57
C ALA A 79 -6.38 7.86 -0.56
N THR A 80 -6.73 7.26 -1.71
CA THR A 80 -5.84 7.18 -2.88
C THR A 80 -5.56 8.55 -3.46
N PHE A 81 -6.61 9.37 -3.70
CA PHE A 81 -6.42 10.72 -4.22
C PHE A 81 -5.69 11.63 -3.21
N GLN A 82 -5.98 11.48 -1.92
CA GLN A 82 -5.23 12.19 -0.88
C GLN A 82 -3.76 11.76 -0.81
N PHE A 83 -3.46 10.48 -1.06
CA PHE A 83 -2.08 9.98 -1.13
C PHE A 83 -1.36 10.60 -2.32
N VAL A 84 -1.95 10.53 -3.51
CA VAL A 84 -1.37 11.14 -4.74
C VAL A 84 -1.14 12.64 -4.55
N GLY A 85 -2.10 13.36 -3.96
CA GLY A 85 -1.95 14.79 -3.66
C GLY A 85 -0.88 15.11 -2.62
N ARG A 86 -0.67 14.24 -1.62
CA ARG A 86 0.37 14.40 -0.59
C ARG A 86 1.75 13.94 -1.03
N LEU A 87 1.83 13.16 -2.12
CA LEU A 87 3.06 12.53 -2.60
C LEU A 87 4.18 13.53 -2.94
N PRO A 88 3.94 14.65 -3.66
CA PRO A 88 4.99 15.61 -3.98
C PRO A 88 5.63 16.25 -2.74
N HIS A 89 4.82 16.54 -1.72
CA HIS A 89 5.29 17.13 -0.47
C HIS A 89 6.13 16.13 0.36
N GLN A 90 5.67 14.88 0.44
CA GLN A 90 6.42 13.82 1.13
C GLN A 90 7.74 13.52 0.43
N LEU A 91 7.75 13.44 -0.91
CA LEU A 91 8.98 13.26 -1.69
C LEU A 91 9.96 14.41 -1.47
N ASN A 92 9.52 15.66 -1.49
CA ASN A 92 10.39 16.80 -1.23
C ASN A 92 11.01 16.73 0.18
N THR A 93 10.20 16.37 1.17
CA THR A 93 10.66 16.23 2.57
C THR A 93 11.67 15.08 2.71
N TRP A 94 11.41 13.92 2.11
CA TRP A 94 12.32 12.78 2.13
C TRP A 94 13.62 13.06 1.39
N THR A 95 13.56 13.72 0.23
CA THR A 95 14.75 14.12 -0.52
C THR A 95 15.60 15.12 0.27
N LYS A 96 14.99 16.14 0.87
CA LYS A 96 15.69 17.10 1.74
C LYS A 96 16.33 16.43 2.95
N THR A 97 15.59 15.53 3.61
CA THR A 97 16.09 14.76 4.75
C THR A 97 17.27 13.89 4.33
N GLY A 98 17.16 13.18 3.19
CA GLY A 98 18.24 12.36 2.67
C GLY A 98 19.49 13.17 2.32
N ILE A 99 19.34 14.31 1.64
CA ILE A 99 20.46 15.20 1.31
C ILE A 99 21.11 15.73 2.59
N ASN A 100 20.33 16.18 3.57
CA ASN A 100 20.87 16.69 4.83
C ASN A 100 21.64 15.59 5.59
N SER A 101 21.09 14.37 5.68
CA SER A 101 21.80 13.24 6.33
C SER A 101 23.08 12.81 5.59
N ILE A 102 23.16 13.03 4.28
CA ILE A 102 24.37 12.79 3.49
C ILE A 102 25.40 13.89 3.75
N LEU A 103 24.99 15.15 3.83
CA LEU A 103 25.88 16.30 4.07
C LEU A 103 26.40 16.39 5.51
N GLU A 104 25.65 15.86 6.48
CA GLU A 104 26.06 15.75 7.88
C GLU A 104 27.15 14.67 8.09
N ASN A 105 27.35 13.76 7.13
CA ASN A 105 28.41 12.76 7.22
C ASN A 105 29.79 13.38 6.91
N PRO A 106 30.77 13.32 7.83
CA PRO A 106 32.09 13.93 7.67
C PRO A 106 32.89 13.34 6.50
N ASP A 107 32.69 12.06 6.18
CA ASP A 107 33.36 11.37 5.08
C ASP A 107 32.84 11.84 3.71
N VAL A 108 31.55 12.15 3.63
CA VAL A 108 30.92 12.66 2.41
C VAL A 108 31.28 14.12 2.18
N LYS A 109 31.35 14.91 3.25
CA LYS A 109 31.85 16.30 3.19
C LYS A 109 33.30 16.37 2.70
N LYS A 110 34.14 15.39 3.04
CA LYS A 110 35.50 15.24 2.48
C LYS A 110 35.50 14.81 1.02
N LEU A 111 34.60 13.91 0.61
CA LEU A 111 34.45 13.47 -0.78
C LEU A 111 33.97 14.58 -1.73
N PHE A 112 33.06 15.44 -1.29
CA PHE A 112 32.58 16.59 -2.07
C PHE A 112 33.37 17.90 -1.81
N GLY A 113 34.45 17.82 -1.03
CA GLY A 113 35.22 18.95 -0.50
C GLY A 113 36.67 19.02 -0.96
N MET A 114 36.98 18.65 -2.21
CA MET A 114 38.20 19.10 -2.89
C MET A 114 37.91 19.48 -4.36
N SER A 115 37.00 20.43 -4.51
CA SER A 115 36.88 21.32 -5.67
C SER A 115 36.29 22.66 -5.19
N ALA A 116 36.83 23.18 -4.09
CA ALA A 116 36.62 24.57 -3.69
C ALA A 116 37.92 25.32 -4.00
N SER A 117 38.12 25.66 -5.26
CA SER A 117 38.93 26.83 -5.60
C SER A 117 38.10 28.05 -5.17
N GLU A 118 38.38 28.51 -3.96
CA GLU A 118 38.58 29.91 -3.61
C GLU A 118 37.85 30.93 -4.48
N GLU A 119 36.63 31.33 -4.06
CA GLU A 119 36.12 32.67 -4.35
C GLU A 119 35.74 33.35 -3.05
N THR A 120 36.61 34.29 -2.66
CA THR A 120 36.44 35.26 -1.60
C THR A 120 35.22 36.15 -1.87
N VAL A 121 34.22 36.11 -0.99
CA VAL A 121 33.12 37.10 -0.97
C VAL A 121 33.48 38.21 0.04
N PRO A 122 33.53 39.50 -0.36
CA PRO A 122 33.89 40.60 0.54
C PRO A 122 32.84 40.82 1.64
N GLN A 123 33.32 41.05 2.86
CA GLN A 123 32.53 41.51 4.01
C GLN A 123 32.03 42.95 3.77
N GLU A 124 30.73 43.12 3.60
CA GLU A 124 30.05 44.42 3.63
C GLU A 124 30.09 44.97 5.06
N LYS A 125 30.95 45.96 5.30
CA LYS A 125 30.90 46.81 6.50
C LYS A 125 29.58 47.59 6.49
N LYS A 126 28.77 47.45 7.54
CA LYS A 126 27.79 48.46 7.95
C LYS A 126 28.03 48.85 9.41
N ASP A 127 28.73 49.98 9.51
CA ASP A 127 28.42 51.15 10.33
C ASP A 127 28.42 51.03 11.86
N MET A 128 29.56 51.46 12.43
CA MET A 128 29.62 52.25 13.67
C MET A 128 29.52 53.74 13.30
N ALA A 129 28.43 54.39 13.71
CA ALA A 129 28.37 55.79 14.18
C ALA A 129 26.91 56.12 14.54
#